data_AF-A0A928XAY2-F1
#
_entry.id   AF-A0A928XAY2-F1
#
_cell.length_a   1.000
_cell.length_b   1.000
_cell.length_c   1.000
_cell.angle_alpha   90.00
_cell.angle_beta   90.00
_cell.angle_gamma   90.00
#
_symmetry.space_group_name_H-M   'P 1'
#
loop_
_entity.id
_entity.type
_entity.pdbx_description
1 polymer ?
#
loop_
_entity_poly.entity_id
_entity_poly.type
_entity_poly.pdbx_seq_one_letter_code
_entity_poly.pdbx_strand_id
1 'polypeptide(L)'
;MKRILGSMWIAGLCLPALAQHTAPFGEGNVFNVPPKDGEIYPAGFIASRTDLNNLLGGGGTTDNFEAFNISDGGAVSSGNTVLDENTVYEGQGPGLVNDGASYLTSSNLQWNGHNYFSLPTRTILSNSGDRQIVIRYDTFTTAMGVDVLAFSGYGDSAVVEVFDSAGANIGTMTVTIPGDASPLFIGFEHAAGIGSVRLTHANWSWSPILNDHTYGVACPSDGCAGGELLKVKTRAKGCGCFAKAVLKNGTPGNSYGFAMPGGTCIQSVANSRGKAKAKECPSASGTVRVPACGLEAGAVCP
;
A
#
# COMPACT_ATOMS: atom_id res chain seq x y z
N MET A 1 -48.19 -21.47 56.82
CA MET A 1 -48.92 -20.87 55.67
C MET A 1 -48.03 -21.07 54.44
N LYS A 2 -48.20 -22.09 53.58
CA LYS A 2 -49.25 -22.37 52.58
C LYS A 2 -49.39 -21.27 51.50
N ARG A 3 -48.93 -21.62 50.28
CA ARG A 3 -49.46 -21.24 48.93
C ARG A 3 -49.12 -19.81 48.41
N ILE A 4 -48.91 -19.51 47.12
CA ILE A 4 -49.28 -20.11 45.82
C ILE A 4 -48.29 -19.63 44.71
N LEU A 5 -48.13 -20.48 43.68
CA LEU A 5 -47.45 -20.25 42.38
C LEU A 5 -48.13 -19.19 41.50
N GLY A 6 -47.35 -18.53 40.64
CA GLY A 6 -47.84 -17.75 39.50
C GLY A 6 -46.89 -17.85 38.31
N SER A 7 -47.07 -18.90 37.50
CA SER A 7 -46.39 -19.09 36.22
C SER A 7 -46.99 -18.15 35.17
N MET A 8 -46.15 -17.39 34.46
CA MET A 8 -46.56 -16.62 33.29
C MET A 8 -45.82 -17.16 32.07
N TRP A 9 -46.59 -17.78 31.17
CA TRP A 9 -46.15 -18.21 29.85
C TRP A 9 -46.13 -17.01 28.91
N ILE A 10 -44.99 -16.76 28.27
CA ILE A 10 -44.93 -15.92 27.06
C ILE A 10 -44.53 -16.84 25.91
N ALA A 11 -45.50 -17.11 25.04
CA ALA A 11 -45.27 -17.64 23.71
C ALA A 11 -44.83 -16.48 22.81
N GLY A 12 -43.68 -16.62 22.15
CA GLY A 12 -43.12 -15.59 21.27
C GLY A 12 -42.27 -16.18 20.16
N LEU A 13 -42.95 -16.60 19.08
CA LEU A 13 -42.53 -16.57 17.67
C LEU A 13 -41.06 -16.91 17.34
N CYS A 14 -40.86 -18.15 16.87
CA CYS A 14 -39.74 -18.51 15.99
C CYS A 14 -39.84 -17.72 14.67
N LEU A 15 -38.89 -16.81 14.43
CA LEU A 15 -38.58 -16.28 13.10
C LEU A 15 -37.59 -17.25 12.40
N PRO A 16 -37.78 -17.57 11.12
CA PRO A 16 -36.80 -18.35 10.38
C PRO A 16 -35.54 -17.50 10.13
N ALA A 17 -34.38 -18.07 10.43
CA ALA A 17 -33.08 -17.51 10.11
C ALA A 17 -32.95 -17.36 8.58
N LEU A 18 -32.89 -16.11 8.12
CA LEU A 18 -32.50 -15.79 6.75
C LEU A 18 -30.99 -16.06 6.63
N ALA A 19 -30.62 -17.19 6.04
CA ALA A 19 -29.24 -17.45 5.65
C ALA A 19 -28.85 -16.46 4.56
N GLN A 20 -28.03 -15.47 4.90
CA GLN A 20 -27.37 -14.63 3.91
C GLN A 20 -26.34 -15.49 3.18
N HIS A 21 -26.68 -15.85 1.95
CA HIS A 21 -25.82 -16.53 1.02
C HIS A 21 -24.76 -15.51 0.55
N THR A 22 -23.59 -15.51 1.19
CA THR A 22 -22.41 -14.84 0.68
C THR A 22 -21.94 -15.61 -0.55
N ALA A 23 -22.20 -15.06 -1.73
CA ALA A 23 -21.60 -15.57 -2.96
C ALA A 23 -20.08 -15.34 -2.87
N PRO A 24 -19.25 -16.35 -3.19
CA PRO A 24 -17.81 -16.15 -3.29
C PRO A 24 -17.53 -15.20 -4.46
N PHE A 25 -16.70 -14.18 -4.21
CA PHE A 25 -16.14 -13.33 -5.25
C PHE A 25 -15.46 -14.23 -6.29
N GLY A 26 -15.99 -14.23 -7.51
CA GLY A 26 -15.40 -14.96 -8.63
C GLY A 26 -14.10 -14.27 -9.03
N GLU A 27 -13.01 -15.04 -9.02
CA GLU A 27 -11.73 -14.70 -9.64
C GLU A 27 -11.94 -14.57 -11.16
N GLY A 28 -12.37 -13.38 -11.59
CA GLY A 28 -12.40 -13.01 -13.00
C GLY A 28 -10.98 -12.64 -13.42
N ASN A 29 -10.39 -13.42 -14.32
CA ASN A 29 -9.15 -13.05 -15.01
C ASN A 29 -9.30 -11.66 -15.64
N VAL A 30 -8.62 -10.67 -15.06
CA VAL A 30 -8.57 -9.31 -15.58
C VAL A 30 -7.69 -9.31 -16.83
N PHE A 31 -8.31 -9.20 -18.00
CA PHE A 31 -7.58 -8.96 -19.24
C PHE A 31 -7.01 -7.53 -19.21
N ASN A 32 -5.69 -7.41 -19.12
CA ASN A 32 -4.96 -6.14 -19.27
C ASN A 32 -5.03 -5.65 -20.72
N VAL A 33 -6.13 -5.00 -21.10
CA VAL A 33 -6.23 -4.21 -22.34
C VAL A 33 -5.79 -2.78 -22.00
N PRO A 34 -4.81 -2.19 -22.70
CA PRO A 34 -4.45 -0.79 -22.49
C PRO A 34 -5.69 0.11 -22.68
N PRO A 35 -5.87 1.16 -21.85
CA PRO A 35 -6.99 2.08 -22.01
C PRO A 35 -7.02 2.66 -23.41
N LYS A 36 -8.23 2.75 -23.98
CA LYS A 36 -8.46 3.71 -25.05
C LYS A 36 -8.40 5.12 -24.43
N ASP A 37 -7.85 6.07 -25.17
CA ASP A 37 -7.74 7.47 -24.71
C ASP A 37 -9.11 7.97 -24.16
N GLY A 38 -9.14 8.31 -22.87
CA GLY A 38 -10.32 8.85 -22.16
C GLY A 38 -11.15 7.87 -21.34
N GLU A 39 -10.79 6.58 -21.29
CA GLU A 39 -11.47 5.60 -20.41
C GLU A 39 -10.84 5.59 -19.01
N ILE A 40 -11.65 5.85 -17.98
CA ILE A 40 -11.23 5.80 -16.57
C ILE A 40 -11.36 4.35 -16.07
N TYR A 41 -10.24 3.71 -15.73
CA TYR A 41 -10.28 2.43 -15.04
C TYR A 41 -10.35 2.64 -13.52
N PRO A 42 -11.22 1.90 -12.82
CA PRO A 42 -11.23 1.95 -11.37
C PRO A 42 -9.93 1.36 -10.82
N ALA A 43 -9.43 1.92 -9.73
CA ALA A 43 -8.37 1.32 -8.94
C ALA A 43 -8.84 -0.03 -8.36
N GLY A 44 -7.96 -1.03 -8.41
CA GLY A 44 -8.15 -2.30 -7.71
C GLY A 44 -7.85 -2.15 -6.22
N PHE A 45 -8.59 -2.86 -5.37
CA PHE A 45 -8.32 -2.90 -3.93
C PHE A 45 -7.28 -3.97 -3.61
N ILE A 46 -6.33 -3.63 -2.74
CA ILE A 46 -5.38 -4.58 -2.18
C ILE A 46 -5.88 -4.95 -0.77
N ALA A 47 -6.07 -6.24 -0.51
CA ALA A 47 -6.74 -6.69 0.71
C ALA A 47 -5.85 -6.64 1.96
N SER A 48 -4.53 -6.75 1.80
CA SER A 48 -3.61 -6.81 2.94
C SER A 48 -2.23 -6.25 2.63
N ARG A 49 -1.49 -5.93 3.70
CA ARG A 49 -0.06 -5.58 3.65
C ARG A 49 0.78 -6.66 2.95
N THR A 50 0.44 -7.92 3.17
CA THR A 50 1.11 -9.06 2.53
C THR A 50 0.88 -9.05 1.02
N ASP A 51 -0.34 -8.80 0.58
CA ASP A 51 -0.67 -8.73 -0.86
C ASP A 51 0.03 -7.56 -1.53
N LEU A 52 0.10 -6.40 -0.86
CA LEU A 52 0.88 -5.26 -1.34
C LEU A 52 2.36 -5.60 -1.50
N ASN A 53 2.97 -6.23 -0.50
CA ASN A 53 4.39 -6.60 -0.55
C ASN A 53 4.68 -7.62 -1.65
N ASN A 54 3.75 -8.57 -1.88
CA ASN A 54 3.83 -9.51 -2.99
C ASN A 54 3.71 -8.79 -4.34
N LEU A 55 2.78 -7.85 -4.46
CA LEU A 55 2.56 -7.07 -5.68
C LEU A 55 3.77 -6.19 -6.04
N LEU A 56 4.35 -5.51 -5.04
CA LEU A 56 5.53 -4.66 -5.22
C LEU A 56 6.83 -5.45 -5.35
N GLY A 57 6.82 -6.76 -5.07
CA GLY A 57 8.04 -7.57 -5.09
C GLY A 57 9.11 -7.17 -4.07
N GLY A 58 8.71 -6.45 -3.03
CA GLY A 58 9.60 -5.79 -2.07
C GLY A 58 10.55 -4.77 -2.69
N GLY A 59 10.21 -4.22 -3.86
CA GLY A 59 10.80 -2.98 -4.39
C GLY A 59 10.02 -1.72 -3.98
N GLY A 60 9.07 -1.86 -3.05
CA GLY A 60 8.33 -0.73 -2.49
C GLY A 60 9.19 0.11 -1.54
N THR A 61 8.92 1.41 -1.53
CA THR A 61 9.41 2.36 -0.52
C THR A 61 8.42 2.38 0.64
N THR A 62 8.89 2.42 1.88
CA THR A 62 8.03 2.48 3.07
C THR A 62 8.39 3.64 3.98
N ASP A 63 7.43 4.54 4.18
CA ASP A 63 7.43 5.55 5.23
C ASP A 63 6.76 4.99 6.48
N ASN A 64 7.57 4.67 7.48
CA ASN A 64 7.12 4.28 8.82
C ASN A 64 7.06 5.47 9.80
N PHE A 65 7.41 6.67 9.34
CA PHE A 65 7.39 7.91 10.15
C PHE A 65 8.29 7.87 11.40
N GLU A 66 9.30 7.01 11.42
CA GLU A 66 10.15 6.84 12.60
C GLU A 66 11.37 7.77 12.65
N ALA A 67 11.68 8.44 11.54
CA ALA A 67 12.87 9.27 11.40
C ALA A 67 12.84 10.57 12.22
N PHE A 68 11.64 11.11 12.50
CA PHE A 68 11.49 12.28 13.36
C PHE A 68 11.65 11.91 14.84
N ASN A 69 12.66 12.48 15.49
CA ASN A 69 12.92 12.29 16.91
C ASN A 69 11.91 13.11 17.74
N ILE A 70 10.96 12.40 18.32
CA ILE A 70 9.96 12.90 19.26
C ILE A 70 9.88 11.91 20.42
N SER A 71 9.65 12.43 21.63
CA SER A 71 9.52 11.61 22.83
C SER A 71 8.27 10.74 22.80
N ASP A 72 8.36 9.54 23.38
CA ASP A 72 7.20 8.70 23.64
C ASP A 72 6.13 9.46 24.44
N GLY A 73 4.87 9.29 24.04
CA GLY A 73 3.73 10.01 24.61
C GLY A 73 3.69 11.51 24.27
N GLY A 74 4.62 12.01 23.45
CA GLY A 74 4.64 13.38 22.98
C GLY A 74 3.90 13.58 21.66
N ALA A 75 3.56 14.83 21.35
CA ALA A 75 3.10 15.25 20.03
C ALA A 75 3.68 16.64 19.71
N VAL A 76 3.99 16.88 18.44
CA VAL A 76 4.50 18.16 17.95
C VAL A 76 3.73 18.54 16.69
N SER A 77 3.06 19.69 16.76
CA SER A 77 2.43 20.32 15.59
C SER A 77 3.49 21.14 14.86
N SER A 78 3.95 20.67 13.71
CA SER A 78 5.10 21.24 12.99
C SER A 78 4.84 22.62 12.37
N GLY A 79 3.57 23.00 12.19
CA GLY A 79 3.18 24.20 11.45
C GLY A 79 3.34 24.04 9.93
N ASN A 80 3.90 22.93 9.46
CA ASN A 80 4.08 22.65 8.04
C ASN A 80 2.77 22.15 7.43
N THR A 81 2.48 22.60 6.21
CA THR A 81 1.36 22.10 5.40
C THR A 81 1.79 21.00 4.43
N VAL A 82 3.10 20.80 4.28
CA VAL A 82 3.71 19.79 3.41
C VAL A 82 4.83 19.11 4.18
N LEU A 83 4.86 17.78 4.11
CA LEU A 83 5.98 16.94 4.54
C LEU A 83 6.44 16.13 3.33
N ASP A 84 7.70 16.30 2.98
CA ASP A 84 8.39 15.64 1.87
C ASP A 84 9.82 15.29 2.30
N GLU A 85 10.59 14.66 1.40
CA GLU A 85 11.95 14.22 1.66
C GLU A 85 12.93 15.37 1.93
N ASN A 86 12.58 16.60 1.55
CA ASN A 86 13.40 17.80 1.75
C ASN A 86 13.04 18.57 3.03
N THR A 87 11.97 18.17 3.72
CA THR A 87 11.45 18.87 4.88
C THR A 87 12.47 18.85 6.03
N VAL A 88 12.74 20.04 6.59
CA VAL A 88 13.54 20.22 7.80
C VAL A 88 12.68 20.89 8.86
N TYR A 89 12.57 20.28 10.03
CA TYR A 89 11.81 20.83 11.16
C TYR A 89 12.62 20.69 12.45
N GLU A 90 12.75 21.79 13.20
CA GLU A 90 13.55 21.87 14.45
C GLU A 90 14.98 21.30 14.31
N GLY A 91 15.59 21.48 13.13
CA GLY A 91 16.95 20.98 12.85
C GLY A 91 17.03 19.48 12.55
N GLN A 92 15.89 18.80 12.39
CA GLN A 92 15.81 17.40 11.94
C GLN A 92 15.37 17.36 10.47
N GLY A 93 15.99 16.49 9.68
CA GLY A 93 15.82 16.43 8.22
C GLY A 93 17.02 17.01 7.45
N PRO A 94 17.08 16.87 6.12
CA PRO A 94 16.13 16.17 5.25
C PRO A 94 16.08 14.65 5.50
N GLY A 95 15.14 13.95 4.86
CA GLY A 95 14.93 12.51 5.03
C GLY A 95 14.07 12.13 6.23
N LEU A 96 13.13 13.00 6.62
CA LEU A 96 12.10 12.65 7.62
C LEU A 96 11.03 11.68 7.05
N VAL A 97 10.85 11.72 5.73
CA VAL A 97 10.15 10.74 4.92
C VAL A 97 11.04 10.40 3.71
N ASN A 98 10.77 9.27 3.08
CA ASN A 98 11.47 8.83 1.88
C ASN A 98 11.03 9.63 0.66
N ASP A 99 11.90 9.67 -0.35
CA ASP A 99 11.60 10.21 -1.67
C ASP A 99 10.49 9.42 -2.38
N GLY A 100 9.65 10.12 -3.13
CA GLY A 100 8.59 9.53 -3.94
C GLY A 100 7.15 9.83 -3.50
N ALA A 101 6.98 10.39 -2.29
CA ALA A 101 5.69 10.81 -1.77
C ALA A 101 5.79 12.06 -0.88
N SER A 102 4.81 12.97 -1.01
CA SER A 102 4.58 14.07 -0.08
C SER A 102 3.25 13.92 0.65
N TYR A 103 3.17 14.42 1.87
CA TYR A 103 1.98 14.44 2.71
C TYR A 103 1.52 15.89 2.88
N LEU A 104 0.28 16.18 2.46
CA LEU A 104 -0.26 17.53 2.37
C LEU A 104 -1.50 17.69 3.26
N THR A 105 -1.61 18.87 3.85
CA THR A 105 -2.75 19.36 4.62
C THR A 105 -3.01 20.83 4.28
N SER A 106 -4.23 21.32 4.55
CA SER A 106 -4.56 22.74 4.47
C SER A 106 -4.25 23.53 5.75
N SER A 107 -3.90 22.84 6.85
CA SER A 107 -3.63 23.46 8.16
C SER A 107 -2.20 23.16 8.66
N ASN A 108 -2.01 22.09 9.43
CA ASN A 108 -0.81 21.79 10.18
C ASN A 108 -0.63 20.28 10.30
N LEU A 109 0.55 19.79 9.91
CA LEU A 109 0.98 18.43 10.15
C LEU A 109 1.47 18.25 11.60
N GLN A 110 0.92 17.27 12.27
CA GLN A 110 1.36 16.85 13.60
C GLN A 110 2.08 15.51 13.52
N TRP A 111 3.26 15.44 14.15
CA TRP A 111 3.93 14.20 14.49
C TRP A 111 3.46 13.74 15.86
N ASN A 112 3.13 12.46 15.98
CA ASN A 112 2.83 11.81 17.25
C ASN A 112 3.95 10.83 17.59
N GLY A 113 4.42 10.87 18.84
CA GLY A 113 5.34 9.88 19.36
C GLY A 113 4.66 8.54 19.61
N HIS A 114 5.46 7.48 19.69
CA HIS A 114 5.01 6.18 20.18
C HIS A 114 4.28 6.33 21.52
N ASN A 115 3.22 5.55 21.77
CA ASN A 115 2.32 5.63 22.93
C ASN A 115 1.52 6.93 23.10
N TYR A 116 1.63 7.93 22.23
CA TYR A 116 0.73 9.08 22.27
C TYR A 116 -0.71 8.60 22.03
N PHE A 117 -1.57 8.69 23.06
CA PHE A 117 -2.91 8.09 23.05
C PHE A 117 -2.93 6.60 22.61
N SER A 118 -1.95 5.83 23.10
CA SER A 118 -1.80 4.39 22.83
C SER A 118 -1.42 4.02 21.38
N LEU A 119 -0.93 4.97 20.58
CA LEU A 119 -0.42 4.66 19.25
C LEU A 119 0.77 3.69 19.28
N PRO A 120 0.80 2.68 18.39
CA PRO A 120 1.82 1.62 18.43
C PRO A 120 3.20 2.06 17.95
N THR A 121 3.29 3.12 17.14
CA THR A 121 4.50 3.65 16.49
C THR A 121 4.43 5.17 16.44
N ARG A 122 5.47 5.81 15.89
CA ARG A 122 5.37 7.21 15.47
C ARG A 122 4.49 7.32 14.24
N THR A 123 3.71 8.39 14.18
CA THR A 123 2.72 8.59 13.12
C THR A 123 2.59 10.06 12.76
N ILE A 124 1.90 10.34 11.66
CA ILE A 124 1.53 11.70 11.27
C ILE A 124 0.02 11.84 11.08
N LEU A 125 -0.47 13.05 11.23
CA LEU A 125 -1.84 13.44 10.88
C LEU A 125 -1.90 14.92 10.51
N SER A 126 -3.00 15.32 9.88
CA SER A 126 -3.40 16.72 9.77
C SER A 126 -4.24 17.11 10.99
N ASN A 127 -3.90 18.22 11.65
CA ASN A 127 -4.55 18.69 12.88
C ASN A 127 -5.24 20.05 12.70
N SER A 128 -5.69 20.66 13.81
CA SER A 128 -6.16 22.06 13.87
C SER A 128 -7.38 22.36 13.01
N GLY A 129 -8.33 21.43 12.92
CA GLY A 129 -9.59 21.62 12.21
C GLY A 129 -9.62 21.09 10.79
N ASP A 130 -8.47 20.66 10.25
CA ASP A 130 -8.44 19.98 8.97
C ASP A 130 -8.62 18.47 9.15
N ARG A 131 -9.69 17.98 8.55
CA ARG A 131 -10.16 16.60 8.65
C ARG A 131 -9.54 15.72 7.58
N GLN A 132 -8.64 16.27 6.77
CA GLN A 132 -8.12 15.67 5.56
C GLN A 132 -6.59 15.62 5.58
N ILE A 133 -6.04 14.54 5.06
CA ILE A 133 -4.64 14.46 4.64
C ILE A 133 -4.58 13.89 3.22
N VAL A 134 -3.66 14.40 2.42
CA VAL A 134 -3.43 13.95 1.04
C VAL A 134 -2.03 13.37 0.94
N ILE A 135 -1.94 12.14 0.44
CA ILE A 135 -0.69 11.55 -0.01
C ILE A 135 -0.58 11.84 -1.50
N ARG A 136 0.49 12.48 -1.93
CA ARG A 136 0.77 12.76 -3.36
C ARG A 136 2.04 12.07 -3.77
N TYR A 137 2.02 11.39 -4.91
CA TYR A 137 3.19 10.76 -5.50
C TYR A 137 3.80 11.66 -6.57
N ASP A 138 5.11 11.84 -6.53
CA ASP A 138 5.89 12.51 -7.58
C ASP A 138 6.74 11.52 -8.40
N THR A 139 6.73 10.25 -8.00
CA THR A 139 7.22 9.12 -8.78
C THR A 139 6.06 8.31 -9.36
N PHE A 140 6.32 7.53 -10.42
CA PHE A 140 5.31 6.64 -10.99
C PHE A 140 4.99 5.51 -10.01
N THR A 141 3.85 5.62 -9.34
CA THR A 141 3.36 4.63 -8.38
C THR A 141 2.16 3.92 -8.97
N THR A 142 2.15 2.59 -9.00
CA THR A 142 0.99 1.80 -9.47
C THR A 142 0.38 0.95 -8.39
N ALA A 143 1.00 0.87 -7.21
CA ALA A 143 0.43 0.24 -6.03
C ALA A 143 0.88 0.95 -4.75
N MET A 144 -0.03 1.07 -3.80
CA MET A 144 0.23 1.65 -2.49
C MET A 144 -0.60 0.97 -1.41
N GLY A 145 -0.17 1.12 -0.16
CA GLY A 145 -1.02 0.89 0.99
C GLY A 145 -0.48 1.58 2.24
N VAL A 146 -1.40 1.93 3.13
CA VAL A 146 -1.13 2.70 4.34
C VAL A 146 -1.96 2.12 5.48
N ASP A 147 -1.39 2.09 6.68
CA ASP A 147 -2.16 1.80 7.88
C ASP A 147 -2.78 3.11 8.36
N VAL A 148 -4.10 3.10 8.52
CA VAL A 148 -4.82 4.22 9.13
C VAL A 148 -5.23 3.87 10.54
N LEU A 149 -5.12 4.84 11.44
CA LEU A 149 -5.45 4.69 12.85
C LEU A 149 -6.31 5.86 13.33
N ALA A 150 -6.88 5.66 14.50
CA ALA A 150 -7.45 6.70 15.34
C ALA A 150 -6.84 6.59 16.75
N PHE A 151 -6.93 7.66 17.52
CA PHE A 151 -6.56 7.61 18.94
C PHE A 151 -7.46 6.64 19.72
N SER A 152 -6.93 6.03 20.78
CA SER A 152 -7.72 5.15 21.65
C SER A 152 -8.89 5.91 22.30
N GLY A 153 -10.11 5.38 22.14
CA GLY A 153 -11.38 6.00 22.49
C GLY A 153 -12.04 6.82 21.37
N TYR A 154 -11.37 7.02 20.23
CA TYR A 154 -11.77 7.97 19.18
C TYR A 154 -11.96 7.33 17.80
N GLY A 155 -12.52 6.12 17.74
CA GLY A 155 -12.84 5.47 16.45
C GLY A 155 -13.74 6.36 15.58
N ASP A 156 -13.67 6.17 14.26
CA ASP A 156 -14.44 6.97 13.30
C ASP A 156 -14.69 6.19 12.00
N SER A 157 -15.29 6.87 11.02
CA SER A 157 -15.25 6.49 9.63
C SER A 157 -14.44 7.51 8.82
N ALA A 158 -13.81 7.03 7.76
CA ALA A 158 -13.11 7.89 6.81
C ALA A 158 -13.54 7.58 5.38
N VAL A 159 -13.61 8.64 4.56
CA VAL A 159 -13.73 8.52 3.11
C VAL A 159 -12.33 8.56 2.53
N VAL A 160 -12.02 7.58 1.70
CA VAL A 160 -10.75 7.47 0.96
C VAL A 160 -11.03 7.60 -0.51
N GLU A 161 -10.42 8.59 -1.14
CA GLU A 161 -10.52 8.87 -2.57
C GLU A 161 -9.14 8.71 -3.22
N VAL A 162 -9.10 8.01 -4.34
CA VAL A 162 -7.87 7.73 -5.08
C VAL A 162 -7.95 8.42 -6.43
N PHE A 163 -6.87 9.11 -6.80
CA PHE A 163 -6.77 9.84 -8.05
C PHE A 163 -5.61 9.30 -8.88
N ASP A 164 -5.80 9.23 -10.19
CA ASP A 164 -4.71 8.94 -11.12
C ASP A 164 -3.72 10.12 -11.23
N SER A 165 -2.68 9.96 -12.05
CA SER A 165 -1.66 10.99 -12.29
C SER A 165 -2.18 12.23 -13.02
N ALA A 166 -3.37 12.15 -13.65
CA ALA A 166 -4.05 13.28 -14.27
C ALA A 166 -5.03 13.99 -13.30
N GLY A 167 -5.22 13.45 -12.09
CA GLY A 167 -6.13 13.98 -11.08
C GLY A 167 -7.59 13.52 -11.23
N ALA A 168 -7.88 12.53 -12.08
CA ALA A 168 -9.20 11.95 -12.16
C ALA A 168 -9.43 10.99 -10.99
N ASN A 169 -10.61 11.04 -10.36
CA ASN A 169 -10.97 10.09 -9.29
C ASN A 169 -11.18 8.70 -9.91
N ILE A 170 -10.34 7.76 -9.51
CA ILE A 170 -10.34 6.34 -9.95
C ILE A 170 -10.86 5.40 -8.86
N GLY A 171 -11.23 5.90 -7.69
CA GLY A 171 -11.71 5.06 -6.60
C GLY A 171 -12.21 5.86 -5.43
N THR A 172 -13.29 5.40 -4.81
CA THR A 172 -13.80 5.96 -3.56
C THR A 172 -14.29 4.82 -2.67
N MET A 173 -13.89 4.82 -1.41
CA MET A 173 -14.38 3.88 -0.41
C MET A 173 -14.62 4.57 0.94
N THR A 174 -15.47 3.97 1.75
CA THR A 174 -15.64 4.35 3.16
C THR A 174 -15.11 3.21 4.02
N VAL A 175 -14.32 3.56 5.03
CA VAL A 175 -13.76 2.62 6.00
C VAL A 175 -14.20 2.98 7.41
N THR A 176 -14.26 1.98 8.30
CA THR A 176 -14.43 2.16 9.74
C THR A 176 -13.08 1.98 10.42
N ILE A 177 -12.57 3.05 11.03
CA ILE A 177 -11.28 3.06 11.72
C ILE A 177 -11.51 2.67 13.19
N PRO A 178 -10.86 1.60 13.68
CA PRO A 178 -10.97 1.17 15.07
C PRO A 178 -10.55 2.28 16.05
N GLY A 179 -11.30 2.41 17.15
CA GLY A 179 -11.03 3.36 18.21
C GLY A 179 -10.12 2.82 19.31
N ASP A 180 -9.32 1.79 19.04
CA ASP A 180 -8.42 1.14 20.01
C ASP A 180 -6.94 1.34 19.64
N ALA A 181 -6.66 2.26 18.71
CA ALA A 181 -5.35 2.47 18.10
C ALA A 181 -4.78 1.24 17.36
N SER A 182 -5.64 0.28 16.97
CA SER A 182 -5.25 -0.79 16.06
C SER A 182 -5.15 -0.29 14.61
N PRO A 183 -4.09 -0.64 13.87
CA PRO A 183 -3.96 -0.27 12.46
C PRO A 183 -5.01 -0.95 11.58
N LEU A 184 -5.63 -0.17 10.69
CA LEU A 184 -6.44 -0.65 9.59
C LEU A 184 -5.68 -0.47 8.27
N PHE A 185 -5.36 -1.57 7.60
CA PHE A 185 -4.73 -1.52 6.28
C PHE A 185 -5.72 -1.02 5.21
N ILE A 186 -5.24 -0.11 4.35
CA ILE A 186 -5.92 0.31 3.13
C ILE A 186 -4.91 0.26 2.00
N GLY A 187 -5.25 -0.35 0.87
CA GLY A 187 -4.35 -0.43 -0.28
C GLY A 187 -5.07 -0.41 -1.62
N PHE A 188 -4.37 0.10 -2.62
CA PHE A 188 -4.88 0.27 -3.97
C PHE A 188 -3.81 -0.04 -5.01
N GLU A 189 -4.24 -0.54 -6.17
CA GLU A 189 -3.43 -0.63 -7.37
C GLU A 189 -4.13 0.00 -8.58
N HIS A 190 -3.35 0.59 -9.46
CA HIS A 190 -3.82 1.11 -10.73
C HIS A 190 -2.69 1.06 -11.76
N ALA A 191 -2.84 0.24 -12.80
CA ALA A 191 -1.78 -0.02 -13.77
C ALA A 191 -1.30 1.24 -14.52
N ALA A 192 -2.19 2.22 -14.72
CA ALA A 192 -1.86 3.51 -15.34
C ALA A 192 -1.26 4.54 -14.35
N GLY A 193 -1.19 4.20 -13.06
CA GLY A 193 -0.57 5.01 -12.02
C GLY A 193 -1.57 5.69 -11.09
N ILE A 194 -1.15 5.88 -9.85
CA ILE A 194 -1.83 6.61 -8.77
C ILE A 194 -1.08 7.93 -8.58
N GLY A 195 -1.78 9.05 -8.71
CA GLY A 195 -1.20 10.38 -8.50
C GLY A 195 -1.38 10.87 -7.06
N SER A 196 -2.54 10.59 -6.44
CA SER A 196 -2.76 10.93 -5.03
C SER A 196 -3.83 10.09 -4.36
N VAL A 197 -3.79 10.04 -3.04
CA VAL A 197 -4.83 9.48 -2.17
C VAL A 197 -5.23 10.53 -1.15
N ARG A 198 -6.51 10.84 -1.08
CA ARG A 198 -7.09 11.76 -0.10
C ARG A 198 -7.88 10.97 0.94
N LEU A 199 -7.58 11.19 2.21
CA LEU A 199 -8.30 10.54 3.30
C LEU A 199 -8.94 11.60 4.19
N THR A 200 -10.24 11.47 4.45
CA THR A 200 -11.04 12.47 5.17
C THR A 200 -11.87 11.82 6.28
N HIS A 201 -11.73 12.28 7.53
CA HIS A 201 -12.58 11.85 8.65
C HIS A 201 -14.01 12.37 8.54
N ALA A 202 -14.96 11.60 9.09
CA ALA A 202 -16.37 11.95 9.13
C ALA A 202 -16.78 12.79 10.36
N ASN A 203 -16.08 12.67 11.49
CA ASN A 203 -16.53 13.33 12.73
C ASN A 203 -15.44 14.12 13.47
N TRP A 204 -14.17 13.75 13.31
CA TRP A 204 -13.08 14.43 14.04
C TRP A 204 -12.55 15.67 13.32
N SER A 205 -11.92 16.58 14.08
CA SER A 205 -11.29 17.81 13.59
C SER A 205 -9.82 17.62 13.16
N TRP A 206 -9.43 16.35 12.96
CA TRP A 206 -8.12 15.89 12.51
C TRP A 206 -8.35 14.81 11.43
N SER A 207 -7.38 14.59 10.54
CA SER A 207 -7.44 13.55 9.50
C SER A 207 -7.24 12.14 10.06
N PRO A 208 -7.43 11.05 9.29
CA PRO A 208 -6.89 9.77 9.73
C PRO A 208 -5.41 9.88 10.08
N ILE A 209 -5.00 9.12 11.08
CA ILE A 209 -3.60 9.01 11.50
C ILE A 209 -2.92 8.04 10.55
N LEU A 210 -1.85 8.45 9.89
CA LEU A 210 -1.11 7.62 8.94
C LEU A 210 0.05 6.92 9.64
N ASN A 211 0.20 5.63 9.34
CA ASN A 211 1.33 4.80 9.70
C ASN A 211 1.71 3.86 8.55
N ASP A 212 2.96 3.41 8.49
CA ASP A 212 3.44 2.37 7.57
C ASP A 212 2.89 2.50 6.14
N HIS A 213 3.20 3.62 5.49
CA HIS A 213 2.82 3.89 4.10
C HIS A 213 3.85 3.29 3.16
N THR A 214 3.46 2.26 2.41
CA THR A 214 4.28 1.58 1.41
C THR A 214 3.75 1.86 0.00
N TYR A 215 4.63 2.20 -0.94
CA TYR A 215 4.25 2.52 -2.32
C TYR A 215 5.34 2.14 -3.32
N GLY A 216 4.96 2.00 -4.59
CA GLY A 216 5.90 1.78 -5.68
C GLY A 216 5.24 1.28 -6.96
N VAL A 217 6.07 0.71 -7.84
CA VAL A 217 5.62 0.10 -9.08
C VAL A 217 5.33 -1.38 -8.84
N ALA A 218 4.07 -1.76 -9.01
CA ALA A 218 3.63 -3.15 -9.03
C ALA A 218 4.41 -3.94 -10.09
N CYS A 219 4.76 -5.17 -9.75
CA CYS A 219 5.45 -6.09 -10.64
C CYS A 219 4.57 -7.30 -10.97
N PRO A 220 3.45 -7.09 -11.69
CA PRO A 220 2.46 -8.13 -11.92
C PRO A 220 3.05 -9.28 -12.72
N SER A 221 2.49 -10.47 -12.57
CA SER A 221 2.77 -11.62 -13.44
C SER A 221 1.48 -12.40 -13.62
N ASP A 222 1.35 -13.14 -14.73
CA ASP A 222 0.17 -13.98 -15.02
C ASP A 222 0.11 -15.26 -14.15
N GLY A 223 0.73 -15.23 -12.97
CA GLY A 223 0.91 -16.37 -12.08
C GLY A 223 2.02 -17.33 -12.50
N CYS A 224 2.35 -18.22 -11.57
CA CYS A 224 3.39 -19.24 -11.72
C CYS A 224 2.77 -20.62 -11.48
N ALA A 225 3.13 -21.59 -12.32
CA ALA A 225 2.60 -22.94 -12.28
C ALA A 225 3.32 -23.84 -11.26
N GLY A 226 4.43 -23.37 -10.69
CA GLY A 226 5.31 -24.13 -9.82
C GLY A 226 6.40 -24.85 -10.62
N GLY A 227 7.64 -24.78 -10.14
CA GLY A 227 8.82 -25.37 -10.80
C GLY A 227 9.60 -24.40 -11.69
N GLU A 228 9.20 -23.12 -11.72
CA GLU A 228 9.98 -22.05 -12.30
C GLU A 228 11.34 -21.88 -11.59
N LEU A 229 12.36 -21.48 -12.35
CA LEU A 229 13.71 -21.25 -11.81
C LEU A 229 14.21 -19.89 -12.26
N LEU A 230 14.63 -19.06 -11.30
CA LEU A 230 15.27 -17.79 -11.57
C LEU A 230 16.79 -17.96 -11.63
N LYS A 231 17.41 -17.45 -12.70
CA LYS A 231 18.87 -17.35 -12.82
C LYS A 231 19.28 -15.92 -13.12
N VAL A 232 20.19 -15.38 -12.32
CA VAL A 232 20.76 -14.05 -12.50
C VAL A 232 22.21 -14.16 -12.91
N LYS A 233 22.62 -13.30 -13.85
CA LYS A 233 24.02 -13.13 -14.24
C LYS A 233 24.34 -11.65 -14.27
N THR A 234 25.41 -11.26 -13.61
CA THR A 234 25.95 -9.90 -13.62
C THR A 234 27.27 -9.84 -14.39
N ARG A 235 27.61 -8.67 -14.92
CA ARG A 235 28.94 -8.37 -15.49
C ARG A 235 29.13 -6.86 -15.63
N ALA A 236 30.38 -6.40 -15.62
CA ALA A 236 30.70 -5.02 -15.99
C ALA A 236 30.42 -4.75 -17.49
N LYS A 237 29.97 -3.54 -17.80
CA LYS A 237 29.71 -2.97 -19.12
C LYS A 237 29.98 -1.46 -19.13
N GLY A 238 29.92 -0.82 -20.30
CA GLY A 238 30.09 0.64 -20.42
C GLY A 238 29.08 1.47 -19.62
N CYS A 239 27.93 0.90 -19.25
CA CYS A 239 26.92 1.50 -18.37
C CYS A 239 27.11 1.12 -16.89
N GLY A 240 28.31 0.68 -16.49
CA GLY A 240 28.56 0.16 -15.14
C GLY A 240 28.20 -1.32 -15.01
N CYS A 241 27.44 -1.68 -13.98
CA CYS A 241 27.03 -3.07 -13.76
C CYS A 241 25.81 -3.42 -14.62
N PHE A 242 25.86 -4.56 -15.31
CA PHE A 242 24.76 -5.09 -16.11
C PHE A 242 24.22 -6.35 -15.44
N ALA A 243 22.94 -6.35 -15.06
CA ALA A 243 22.24 -7.54 -14.59
C ALA A 243 21.36 -8.14 -15.68
N LYS A 244 21.35 -9.47 -15.79
CA LYS A 244 20.45 -10.23 -16.63
C LYS A 244 19.80 -11.33 -15.81
N ALA A 245 18.49 -11.22 -15.67
CA ALA A 245 17.65 -12.23 -15.07
C ALA A 245 17.02 -13.12 -16.16
N VAL A 246 16.89 -14.40 -15.88
CA VAL A 246 16.25 -15.37 -16.75
C VAL A 246 15.39 -16.27 -15.90
N LEU A 247 14.07 -16.17 -16.06
CA LEU A 247 13.13 -17.17 -15.60
C LEU A 247 13.16 -18.35 -16.57
N LYS A 248 13.14 -19.57 -16.03
CA LYS A 248 13.01 -20.82 -16.79
C LYS A 248 11.78 -21.57 -16.32
N ASN A 249 11.26 -22.43 -17.20
CA ASN A 249 10.08 -23.25 -16.97
C ASN A 249 8.80 -22.44 -16.73
N GLY A 250 8.78 -21.16 -17.13
CA GLY A 250 7.52 -20.40 -17.13
C GLY A 250 6.57 -20.95 -18.18
N THR A 251 5.28 -20.76 -17.98
CA THR A 251 4.24 -21.09 -18.96
C THR A 251 4.44 -20.23 -20.21
N PRO A 252 4.64 -20.82 -21.40
CA PRO A 252 4.76 -20.05 -22.63
C PRO A 252 3.56 -19.11 -22.85
N GLY A 253 3.83 -17.85 -23.18
CA GLY A 253 2.81 -16.82 -23.36
C GLY A 253 2.50 -16.00 -22.12
N ASN A 254 2.80 -16.49 -20.91
CA ASN A 254 2.62 -15.72 -19.68
C ASN A 254 3.64 -14.58 -19.58
N SER A 255 3.20 -13.43 -19.10
CA SER A 255 4.02 -12.29 -18.67
C SER A 255 4.52 -12.49 -17.24
N TYR A 256 5.80 -12.17 -17.02
CA TYR A 256 6.44 -12.22 -15.72
C TYR A 256 7.10 -10.88 -15.40
N GLY A 257 6.82 -10.38 -14.21
CA GLY A 257 7.46 -9.20 -13.63
C GLY A 257 8.76 -9.56 -12.94
N PHE A 258 9.85 -8.90 -13.35
CA PHE A 258 11.15 -8.99 -12.70
C PHE A 258 11.40 -7.71 -11.90
N ALA A 259 11.34 -7.78 -10.58
CA ALA A 259 11.75 -6.68 -9.70
C ALA A 259 13.28 -6.69 -9.61
N MET A 260 13.91 -5.66 -10.17
CA MET A 260 15.36 -5.51 -10.25
C MET A 260 15.91 -4.76 -9.03
N PRO A 261 17.22 -4.90 -8.70
CA PRO A 261 17.82 -4.27 -7.52
C PRO A 261 17.69 -2.74 -7.43
N GLY A 262 17.47 -2.06 -8.56
CA GLY A 262 17.23 -0.61 -8.59
C GLY A 262 15.77 -0.19 -8.39
N GLY A 263 14.88 -1.11 -8.02
CA GLY A 263 13.43 -0.85 -7.90
C GLY A 263 12.67 -0.94 -9.23
N THR A 264 13.37 -1.05 -10.37
CA THR A 264 12.72 -1.21 -11.68
C THR A 264 12.00 -2.54 -11.77
N CYS A 265 10.70 -2.53 -12.11
CA CYS A 265 10.03 -3.73 -12.59
C CYS A 265 10.14 -3.85 -14.12
N ILE A 266 10.63 -4.99 -14.60
CA ILE A 266 10.71 -5.30 -16.03
C ILE A 266 9.75 -6.44 -16.35
N GLN A 267 8.76 -6.19 -17.19
CA GLN A 267 7.87 -7.23 -17.71
C GLN A 267 8.54 -8.00 -18.86
N SER A 268 8.43 -9.33 -18.84
CA SER A 268 8.86 -10.16 -19.97
C SER A 268 7.93 -11.35 -20.14
N VAL A 269 7.48 -11.55 -21.39
CA VAL A 269 6.71 -12.73 -21.78
C VAL A 269 7.62 -13.95 -21.95
N ALA A 270 7.19 -15.10 -21.43
CA ALA A 270 7.89 -16.36 -21.62
C ALA A 270 7.71 -16.87 -23.05
N ASN A 271 8.82 -17.19 -23.71
CA ASN A 271 8.79 -17.73 -25.07
C ASN A 271 8.30 -19.19 -25.12
N SER A 272 8.27 -19.79 -26.33
CA SER A 272 7.87 -21.19 -26.55
C SER A 272 8.69 -22.25 -25.79
N ARG A 273 9.79 -21.86 -25.14
CA ARG A 273 10.61 -22.74 -24.28
C ARG A 273 10.45 -22.41 -22.79
N GLY A 274 9.43 -21.62 -22.43
CA GLY A 274 9.18 -21.20 -21.07
C GLY A 274 10.26 -20.30 -20.48
N LYS A 275 10.88 -19.44 -21.30
CA LYS A 275 11.93 -18.51 -20.84
C LYS A 275 11.48 -17.07 -20.98
N ALA A 276 11.44 -16.35 -19.87
CA ALA A 276 11.32 -14.90 -19.79
C ALA A 276 12.67 -14.29 -19.36
N LYS A 277 12.99 -13.07 -19.79
CA LYS A 277 14.30 -12.45 -19.55
C LYS A 277 14.14 -10.96 -19.28
N ALA A 278 14.70 -10.50 -18.17
CA ALA A 278 14.88 -9.08 -17.88
C ALA A 278 16.37 -8.70 -17.91
N LYS A 279 16.65 -7.44 -18.25
CA LYS A 279 18.00 -6.88 -18.30
C LYS A 279 17.95 -5.44 -17.81
N GLU A 280 18.91 -5.07 -16.98
CA GLU A 280 19.04 -3.70 -16.45
C GLU A 280 20.50 -3.23 -16.59
N CYS A 281 20.69 -1.96 -16.94
CA CYS A 281 21.99 -1.30 -16.97
C CYS A 281 21.86 0.23 -16.91
N PRO A 282 22.50 0.93 -15.94
CA PRO A 282 23.19 0.36 -14.78
C PRO A 282 22.23 -0.45 -13.89
N SER A 283 22.72 -1.52 -13.30
CA SER A 283 22.05 -2.28 -12.23
C SER A 283 22.80 -2.02 -10.93
N ALA A 284 22.07 -1.83 -9.83
CA ALA A 284 22.66 -1.92 -8.50
C ALA A 284 23.00 -3.39 -8.16
N SER A 285 23.91 -3.60 -7.20
CA SER A 285 24.00 -4.88 -6.50
C SER A 285 22.75 -5.07 -5.64
N GLY A 286 22.25 -6.29 -5.52
CA GLY A 286 21.10 -6.59 -4.68
C GLY A 286 20.40 -7.88 -5.10
N THR A 287 19.09 -7.94 -4.92
CA THR A 287 18.29 -9.14 -5.21
C THR A 287 17.36 -8.88 -6.38
N VAL A 288 17.38 -9.76 -7.38
CA VAL A 288 16.32 -9.80 -8.40
C VAL A 288 15.22 -10.74 -7.92
N ARG A 289 13.97 -10.34 -8.04
CA ARG A 289 12.81 -11.15 -7.66
C ARG A 289 11.85 -11.35 -8.83
N VAL A 290 11.15 -12.48 -8.82
CA VAL A 290 9.91 -12.71 -9.59
C VAL A 290 8.82 -12.95 -8.56
N PRO A 291 8.16 -11.88 -8.07
CA PRO A 291 7.38 -11.93 -6.83
C PRO A 291 6.23 -12.92 -6.86
N ALA A 292 5.50 -12.96 -7.98
CA ALA A 292 4.39 -13.90 -8.19
C ALA A 292 4.82 -15.38 -8.12
N CYS A 293 6.11 -15.68 -8.31
CA CYS A 293 6.64 -17.04 -8.18
C CYS A 293 7.32 -17.30 -6.83
N GLY A 294 7.42 -16.30 -5.95
CA GLY A 294 8.23 -16.38 -4.73
C GLY A 294 9.72 -16.67 -5.00
N LEU A 295 10.23 -16.28 -6.18
CA LEU A 295 11.61 -16.56 -6.60
C LEU A 295 12.50 -15.35 -6.39
N GLU A 296 13.71 -15.60 -5.87
CA GLU A 296 14.73 -14.58 -5.72
C GLU A 296 16.13 -15.10 -6.06
N ALA A 297 16.99 -14.20 -6.54
CA ALA A 297 18.38 -14.51 -6.85
C ALA A 297 19.26 -13.26 -6.74
N GLY A 298 20.42 -13.40 -6.11
CA GLY A 298 21.38 -12.30 -5.94
C GLY A 298 22.01 -11.85 -7.27
N ALA A 299 22.14 -10.54 -7.41
CA ALA A 299 22.95 -9.83 -8.40
C ALA A 299 24.12 -9.16 -7.67
N VAL A 300 25.33 -9.71 -7.82
CA VAL A 300 26.55 -9.11 -7.28
C VAL A 300 27.31 -8.43 -8.41
N CYS A 301 27.50 -7.11 -8.33
CA CYS A 301 28.32 -6.41 -9.30
C CYS A 301 29.81 -6.74 -9.06
N PRO A 302 30.54 -7.18 -10.10
CA PRO A 302 31.96 -7.47 -10.00
C PRO A 302 32.82 -6.20 -9.93
#